data_AF-A0A226N0Y4-F1
#
_entry.id   AF-A0A226N0Y4-F1
#
_cell.length_a   1.000
_cell.length_b   1.000
_cell.length_c   1.000
_cell.angle_alpha   90.00
_cell.angle_beta   90.00
_cell.angle_gamma   90.00
#
_symmetry.space_group_name_H-M   'P 1'
#
loop_
_entity.id
_entity.type
_entity.pdbx_description
1 polymer ?
#
loop_
_entity_poly.entity_id
_entity_poly.type
_entity_poly.pdbx_seq_one_letter_code
_entity_poly.pdbx_strand_id
1 'polypeptide(L)'
;MCKVLKASIKDKALCPNSEGSEDEDSFHYPCLQVWVNLTASGQEVMLYHTEDTLERNPKCSYVPGNSENSKEVKARIETIANNFKKYQTFPCYYDPGGMQTNVILSRLYPPKGLLFTFLWPTLMFTGGCLIIVLVKISQYVSVLSARQ
;
A
#
# COMPACT_ATOMS: atom_id res chain seq x y z
N MET A 1 16.88 3.64 9.08
CA MET A 1 17.38 2.26 9.24
C MET A 1 16.68 1.64 10.42
N CYS A 2 16.36 0.35 10.32
CA CYS A 2 15.74 -0.42 11.38
C CYS A 2 16.62 -1.61 11.74
N LYS A 3 16.69 -1.92 13.03
CA LYS A 3 17.35 -3.12 13.55
C LYS A 3 16.32 -4.06 14.16
N VAL A 4 16.30 -5.32 13.74
CA VAL A 4 15.42 -6.33 14.31
C VAL A 4 15.79 -6.59 15.77
N LEU A 5 14.79 -6.51 16.65
CA LEU A 5 14.88 -6.91 18.05
C LEU A 5 14.37 -8.33 18.23
N LYS A 6 13.18 -8.61 17.69
CA LYS A 6 12.50 -9.90 17.84
C LYS A 6 11.64 -10.19 16.63
N ALA A 7 11.74 -11.42 16.13
CA ALA A 7 10.83 -11.96 15.13
C ALA A 7 10.23 -13.26 15.68
N SER A 8 8.93 -13.27 15.97
CA SER A 8 8.22 -14.43 16.50
C SER A 8 6.95 -14.69 15.71
N ILE A 9 6.70 -15.97 15.42
CA ILE A 9 5.46 -16.42 14.82
C ILE A 9 4.53 -16.82 15.97
N LYS A 10 3.32 -16.26 16.00
CA LYS A 10 2.26 -16.68 16.91
C LYS A 10 1.24 -17.53 16.17
N ASP A 11 0.77 -18.59 16.82
CA ASP A 11 -0.23 -19.47 16.24
C ASP A 11 -1.60 -18.78 16.19
N LYS A 12 -2.16 -18.80 14.97
CA LYS A 12 -3.55 -18.47 14.57
C LYS A 12 -4.01 -17.02 14.80
N ALA A 13 -3.87 -16.20 13.74
CA ALA A 13 -4.75 -15.05 13.53
C ALA A 13 -5.81 -15.40 12.49
N LEU A 14 -7.03 -14.88 12.66
CA LEU A 14 -8.04 -14.89 11.61
C LEU A 14 -7.67 -13.90 10.51
N CYS A 15 -7.83 -14.30 9.24
CA CYS A 15 -7.89 -13.35 8.13
C CYS A 15 -9.05 -12.38 8.36
N PRO A 16 -8.82 -11.05 8.25
CA PRO A 16 -9.92 -10.09 8.19
C PRO A 16 -10.68 -10.32 6.88
N ASN A 17 -11.87 -10.92 7.02
CA ASN A 17 -12.96 -11.08 6.07
C ASN A 17 -12.58 -11.45 4.62
N SER A 18 -12.81 -12.72 4.27
CA SER A 18 -13.28 -13.09 2.94
C SER A 18 -14.72 -12.58 2.79
N GLU A 19 -14.91 -11.44 2.15
CA GLU A 19 -16.25 -11.02 1.77
C GLU A 19 -16.73 -11.92 0.62
N GLY A 20 -17.71 -12.79 0.92
CA GLY A 20 -18.47 -13.52 -0.11
C GLY A 20 -18.35 -15.04 -0.09
N SER A 21 -18.73 -15.69 1.02
CA SER A 21 -19.50 -16.95 0.99
C SER A 21 -19.83 -17.33 2.42
N GLU A 22 -21.10 -17.61 2.69
CA GLU A 22 -21.55 -18.35 3.86
C GLU A 22 -21.00 -19.78 3.75
N ASP A 23 -19.72 -19.96 4.06
CA ASP A 23 -19.12 -21.26 4.29
C ASP A 23 -17.99 -21.09 5.30
N GLU A 24 -18.03 -21.96 6.29
CA GLU A 24 -17.17 -22.08 7.45
C GLU A 24 -15.74 -22.47 7.07
N ASP A 25 -15.02 -21.62 6.34
CA ASP A 25 -13.57 -21.74 6.16
C ASP A 25 -12.89 -20.40 6.40
N SER A 26 -12.96 -19.96 7.66
CA SER A 26 -12.08 -18.92 8.17
C SER A 26 -10.62 -19.30 7.87
N PHE A 27 -10.01 -18.65 6.88
CA PHE A 27 -8.63 -18.92 6.50
C PHE A 27 -7.70 -18.54 7.65
N HIS A 28 -7.12 -19.55 8.30
CA HIS A 28 -6.19 -19.36 9.40
C HIS A 28 -4.76 -19.29 8.85
N TYR A 29 -4.06 -18.21 9.19
CA TYR A 29 -2.64 -18.06 8.89
C TYR A 29 -1.84 -17.79 10.17
N PRO A 30 -0.56 -18.20 10.23
CA PRO A 30 0.30 -17.90 11.36
C PRO A 30 0.62 -16.40 11.38
N CYS A 31 0.48 -15.74 12.53
CA CYS A 31 0.73 -14.30 12.63
C CYS A 31 2.22 -14.05 12.90
N LEU A 32 2.90 -13.42 11.95
CA LEU A 32 4.28 -12.97 12.15
C LEU A 32 4.30 -11.64 12.90
N GLN A 33 5.03 -11.57 14.01
CA GLN A 33 5.29 -10.34 14.75
C GLN A 33 6.79 -10.02 14.71
N VAL A 34 7.12 -8.88 14.10
CA VAL A 34 8.49 -8.37 13.99
C VAL A 34 8.57 -7.04 14.71
N TRP A 35 9.42 -6.99 15.74
CA TRP A 35 9.74 -5.79 16.49
C TRP A 35 11.12 -5.27 16.07
N VAL A 36 11.19 -3.97 15.82
CA VAL A 36 12.41 -3.30 15.37
C VAL A 36 12.73 -2.10 16.26
N ASN A 37 14.01 -1.83 16.42
CA ASN A 37 14.53 -0.59 16.96
C ASN A 37 14.78 0.38 15.79
N LEU A 38 14.17 1.56 15.86
CA LEU A 38 14.36 2.62 14.88
C LEU A 38 15.66 3.38 15.19
N THR A 39 16.68 3.27 14.33
CA THR A 39 17.99 3.91 14.59
C THR A 39 17.91 5.44 14.73
N ALA A 40 16.90 6.09 14.14
CA ALA A 40 16.73 7.54 14.18
C ALA A 40 16.21 8.07 15.54
N SER A 41 15.40 7.28 16.24
CA SER A 41 14.73 7.70 17.49
C SER A 41 15.10 6.81 18.69
N GLY A 42 15.68 5.63 18.44
CA GLY A 42 15.91 4.58 19.43
C GLY A 42 14.64 3.84 19.86
N GLN A 43 13.47 4.22 19.31
CA GLN A 43 12.17 3.70 19.69
C GLN A 43 11.97 2.25 19.20
N GLU A 44 11.35 1.43 20.05
CA GLU A 44 10.96 0.06 19.74
C GLU A 44 9.53 0.03 19.25
N VAL A 45 9.33 -0.48 18.03
CA VAL A 45 8.03 -0.43 17.33
C VAL A 45 7.83 -1.70 16.50
N MET A 46 6.57 -2.03 16.25
CA MET A 46 6.21 -3.13 15.36
C MET A 46 6.45 -2.73 13.91
N LEU A 47 7.07 -3.61 13.15
CA LEU A 47 7.27 -3.47 11.72
C LEU A 47 6.04 -4.00 10.97
N TYR A 48 5.58 -3.27 9.98
CA TYR A 48 4.54 -3.71 9.04
C TYR A 48 5.12 -3.83 7.63
N HIS A 49 4.59 -4.75 6.82
CA HIS A 49 5.06 -4.95 5.45
C HIS A 49 4.76 -3.73 4.56
N THR A 50 3.52 -3.25 4.61
CA THR A 50 3.00 -2.08 3.87
C THR A 50 2.02 -1.28 4.74
N GLU A 51 1.63 -0.08 4.28
CA GLU A 51 0.63 0.77 4.93
C GLU A 51 -0.70 0.04 5.16
N ASP A 52 -1.17 -0.70 4.15
CA ASP A 52 -2.43 -1.45 4.17
C ASP A 52 -2.43 -2.62 5.17
N THR A 53 -1.24 -3.12 5.54
CA THR A 53 -1.12 -4.22 6.52
C THR A 53 -1.66 -3.82 7.89
N LEU A 54 -1.41 -2.58 8.30
CA LEU A 54 -1.88 -2.05 9.57
C LEU A 54 -3.42 -1.96 9.60
N GLU A 55 -4.02 -1.53 8.50
CA GLU A 55 -5.48 -1.39 8.35
C GLU A 55 -6.16 -2.77 8.37
N ARG A 56 -5.57 -3.77 7.70
CA ARG A 56 -6.10 -5.14 7.70
C ARG A 56 -5.98 -5.81 9.07
N ASN A 57 -4.78 -5.86 9.64
CA ASN A 57 -4.56 -6.52 10.93
C ASN A 57 -3.42 -5.87 11.71
N PRO A 58 -3.74 -4.99 12.69
CA PRO A 58 -2.72 -4.24 13.42
C PRO A 58 -1.85 -5.12 14.33
N LYS A 59 -2.23 -6.39 14.56
CA LYS A 59 -1.50 -7.33 15.42
C LYS A 59 -0.41 -8.12 14.68
N CYS A 60 -0.39 -8.08 13.35
CA CYS A 60 0.51 -8.87 12.52
C CYS A 60 1.33 -7.98 11.59
N SER A 61 2.63 -8.28 11.48
CA SER A 61 3.57 -7.59 10.61
C SER A 61 3.39 -7.91 9.13
N TYR A 62 2.78 -9.05 8.82
CA TYR A 62 2.47 -9.50 7.46
C TYR A 62 1.07 -10.10 7.42
N VAL A 63 0.30 -9.74 6.40
CA VAL A 63 -1.04 -10.28 6.14
C VAL A 63 -1.06 -10.80 4.70
N PRO A 64 -1.35 -12.10 4.48
CA PRO A 64 -1.43 -12.69 3.15
C PRO A 64 -2.67 -12.20 2.38
N GLY A 65 -2.73 -12.51 1.09
CA GLY A 65 -3.94 -12.32 0.29
C GLY A 65 -5.01 -13.36 0.63
N ASN A 66 -6.29 -13.00 0.47
CA ASN A 66 -7.43 -13.85 0.83
C ASN A 66 -7.55 -15.14 -0.03
N SER A 67 -6.94 -15.18 -1.22
CA SER A 67 -7.02 -16.32 -2.15
C SER A 67 -5.73 -17.14 -2.26
N GLU A 68 -4.81 -17.01 -1.29
CA GLU A 68 -3.53 -17.74 -1.30
C GLU A 68 -3.65 -19.11 -0.64
N ASN A 69 -2.81 -20.08 -1.04
CA ASN A 69 -2.83 -21.41 -0.44
C ASN A 69 -2.26 -21.38 1.00
N SER A 70 -3.00 -21.92 1.99
CA SER A 70 -2.57 -21.90 3.41
C SER A 70 -1.19 -22.51 3.65
N LYS A 71 -0.82 -23.58 2.92
CA LYS A 71 0.51 -24.20 3.05
C LYS A 71 1.61 -23.30 2.51
N GLU A 72 1.36 -22.64 1.40
CA GLU A 72 2.31 -21.72 0.78
C GLU A 72 2.50 -20.46 1.63
N VAL A 73 1.41 -19.91 2.16
CA VAL A 73 1.43 -18.77 3.09
C VAL A 73 2.28 -19.10 4.32
N LYS A 74 2.11 -20.28 4.92
CA LYS A 74 2.93 -20.73 6.06
C LYS A 74 4.41 -20.78 5.71
N ALA A 75 4.76 -21.45 4.61
CA ALA A 75 6.15 -21.56 4.15
C ALA A 75 6.78 -20.19 3.86
N ARG A 76 6.01 -19.27 3.28
CA ARG A 76 6.45 -17.89 3.02
C ARG A 76 6.68 -17.13 4.32
N ILE A 77 5.78 -17.23 5.29
CA ILE A 77 5.92 -16.56 6.60
C ILE A 77 7.14 -17.07 7.36
N GLU A 78 7.40 -18.38 7.35
CA GLU A 78 8.60 -18.97 7.93
C GLU A 78 9.87 -18.48 7.22
N THR A 79 9.84 -18.40 5.88
CA THR A 79 10.93 -17.87 5.08
C THR A 79 11.21 -16.41 5.44
N ILE A 80 10.17 -15.57 5.55
CA ILE A 80 10.28 -14.16 5.95
C ILE A 80 10.89 -14.06 7.36
N ALA A 81 10.37 -14.84 8.32
CA ALA A 81 10.90 -14.86 9.69
C ALA A 81 12.39 -15.25 9.74
N ASN A 82 12.80 -16.25 8.96
CA ASN A 82 14.20 -16.66 8.86
C ASN A 82 15.08 -15.61 8.18
N ASN A 83 14.56 -14.90 7.18
CA ASN A 83 15.27 -13.77 6.57
C ASN A 83 15.54 -12.66 7.59
N PHE A 84 14.58 -12.32 8.46
CA PHE A 84 14.80 -11.33 9.53
C PHE A 84 15.80 -11.79 10.59
N LYS A 85 15.93 -13.10 10.83
CA LYS A 85 16.99 -13.65 11.70
C LYS A 85 18.38 -13.51 11.06
N LYS A 86 18.47 -13.69 9.74
CA LYS A 86 19.73 -13.61 8.99
C LYS A 86 20.15 -12.16 8.73
N TYR A 87 19.21 -11.29 8.39
CA TYR A 87 19.42 -9.88 8.04
C TYR A 87 18.76 -8.99 9.11
N GLN A 88 19.54 -8.62 10.12
CA GLN A 88 19.01 -7.86 11.26
C GLN A 88 18.88 -6.36 10.99
N THR A 89 19.58 -5.80 9.99
CA THR A 89 19.56 -4.36 9.70
C THR A 89 19.14 -4.12 8.27
N PHE A 90 18.15 -3.26 8.06
CA PHE A 90 17.63 -2.93 6.73
C PHE A 90 17.05 -1.50 6.68
N PRO A 91 16.92 -0.90 5.48
CA PRO A 91 16.20 0.34 5.30
C PRO A 91 14.70 0.15 5.55
N CYS A 92 14.11 1.07 6.30
CA CYS A 92 12.69 1.08 6.65
C CYS A 92 12.18 2.52 6.62
N TYR A 93 10.88 2.68 6.46
CA TYR A 93 10.22 3.97 6.44
C TYR A 93 9.44 4.19 7.73
N TYR A 94 9.47 5.42 8.23
CA TYR A 94 8.76 5.87 9.41
C TYR A 94 8.26 7.30 9.18
N ASP A 95 7.23 7.70 9.93
CA ASP A 95 6.75 9.09 9.91
C ASP A 95 7.57 9.94 10.90
N PRO A 96 8.36 10.92 10.42
CA PRO A 96 9.12 11.82 11.30
C PRO A 96 8.22 12.78 12.10
N GLY A 97 6.97 12.98 11.68
CA GLY A 97 6.01 13.88 12.34
C GLY A 97 5.42 13.33 13.64
N GLY A 98 5.66 12.05 13.96
CA GLY A 98 5.26 11.44 15.22
C GLY A 98 3.75 11.25 15.41
N MET A 99 2.91 11.60 14.42
CA MET A 99 1.47 11.34 14.49
C MET A 99 1.15 9.84 14.45
N GLN A 100 2.03 9.04 13.84
CA GLN A 100 1.88 7.59 13.73
C GLN A 100 3.17 6.87 14.10
N THR A 101 3.13 6.00 15.12
CA THR A 101 4.26 5.12 15.51
C THR A 101 4.38 3.90 14.59
N ASN A 102 4.16 4.10 13.30
CA ASN A 102 4.08 3.03 12.32
C ASN A 102 5.38 2.99 11.52
N VAL A 103 6.00 1.82 11.50
CA VAL A 103 7.21 1.56 10.70
C VAL A 103 6.87 0.54 9.64
N ILE A 104 7.12 0.90 8.38
CA ILE A 104 6.80 0.08 7.22
C ILE A 104 8.08 -0.34 6.48
N LEU A 105 8.08 -1.57 5.96
CA LEU A 105 9.19 -2.09 5.17
C LEU A 105 9.18 -1.52 3.75
N SER A 106 8.00 -1.49 3.12
CA SER A 106 7.83 -0.98 1.76
C SER A 106 6.66 -0.01 1.69
N ARG A 107 6.75 0.98 0.79
CA ARG A 107 5.70 1.97 0.54
C ARG A 107 4.86 1.51 -0.66
N LEU A 108 3.60 1.19 -0.44
CA LEU A 108 2.67 0.75 -1.48
C LEU A 108 2.29 1.91 -2.42
N TYR A 109 2.25 3.13 -1.90
CA TYR A 109 1.91 4.34 -2.66
C TYR A 109 3.12 5.25 -2.85
N PRO A 110 3.99 4.97 -3.84
CA PRO A 110 5.08 5.87 -4.15
C PRO A 110 4.55 7.20 -4.70
N PRO A 111 5.18 8.34 -4.36
CA PRO A 111 4.72 9.66 -4.79
C PRO A 111 4.75 9.85 -6.32
N LYS A 112 5.38 8.95 -7.07
CA LYS A 112 5.37 8.94 -8.54
C LYS A 112 3.95 8.88 -9.12
N GLY A 113 2.99 8.24 -8.42
CA GLY A 113 1.59 8.19 -8.84
C GLY A 113 0.89 9.55 -8.80
N LEU A 114 1.39 10.50 -8.02
CA LEU A 114 0.78 11.83 -7.87
C LEU A 114 0.87 12.66 -9.15
N LEU A 115 1.93 12.50 -9.94
CA LEU A 115 2.05 13.24 -11.20
C LEU A 115 0.96 12.82 -12.19
N PHE A 116 0.68 11.52 -12.27
CA PHE A 116 -0.34 11.00 -13.17
C PHE A 116 -1.74 11.45 -12.76
N THR A 117 -2.05 11.50 -11.46
CA THR A 117 -3.33 12.02 -10.96
C THR A 117 -3.54 13.51 -11.20
N PHE A 118 -2.49 14.32 -11.37
CA PHE A 118 -2.64 15.74 -11.78
C PHE A 118 -2.62 15.94 -13.30
N LEU A 119 -1.87 15.10 -14.02
CA LEU A 119 -1.79 15.18 -15.48
C LEU A 119 -3.12 14.79 -16.15
N TRP A 120 -3.83 13.80 -15.61
CA TRP A 120 -5.08 13.35 -16.22
C TRP A 120 -6.21 14.40 -16.17
N PRO A 121 -6.50 15.05 -15.02
CA PRO A 121 -7.49 16.14 -14.96
C PRO A 121 -7.11 17.33 -15.83
N THR A 122 -5.82 17.71 -15.87
CA THR A 122 -5.37 18.84 -16.69
C THR A 122 -5.48 18.53 -18.19
N LEU A 123 -5.18 17.31 -18.61
CA LEU A 123 -5.36 16.88 -19.99
C LEU A 123 -6.84 16.85 -20.40
N MET A 124 -7.73 16.32 -19.54
CA MET A 124 -9.19 16.33 -19.77
C MET A 124 -9.74 17.75 -19.85
N PHE A 125 -9.30 18.63 -18.96
CA PHE A 125 -9.71 20.03 -18.95
C PHE A 125 -9.24 20.76 -20.23
N THR A 126 -7.97 20.59 -20.59
CA THR A 126 -7.40 21.20 -21.80
C THR A 126 -8.11 20.70 -23.07
N GLY A 127 -8.35 19.39 -23.16
CA GLY A 127 -9.12 18.80 -24.26
C GLY A 127 -10.53 19.36 -24.36
N GLY A 128 -11.22 19.53 -23.23
CA GLY A 128 -12.54 20.15 -23.17
C GLY A 128 -12.54 21.61 -23.67
N CYS A 129 -11.58 22.42 -23.23
CA CYS A 129 -11.43 23.80 -23.70
C CYS A 129 -11.17 23.88 -25.20
N LEU A 130 -10.30 23.01 -25.74
CA LEU A 130 -9.98 22.98 -27.17
C LEU A 130 -11.21 22.68 -28.03
N ILE A 131 -12.06 21.74 -27.62
CA ILE A 131 -13.30 21.41 -28.34
C ILE A 131 -14.23 22.63 -28.40
N ILE A 132 -14.42 23.34 -27.28
CA ILE A 132 -15.28 24.53 -27.23
C ILE A 132 -14.75 25.62 -28.18
N VAL A 133 -13.44 25.87 -28.15
CA VAL A 133 -12.79 26.85 -29.03
C VAL A 133 -12.97 26.47 -30.51
N LEU A 134 -12.76 25.20 -30.86
CA LEU A 134 -12.94 24.70 -32.23
C LEU A 134 -14.40 24.88 -32.70
N VAL A 135 -15.38 24.56 -31.86
CA VAL A 135 -16.80 24.76 -32.20
C VAL A 135 -17.11 26.24 -32.42
N LYS A 136 -16.57 27.14 -31.61
CA LYS A 136 -16.77 28.59 -31.76
C LYS A 136 -16.12 29.14 -33.02
N ILE A 137 -14.91 28.71 -33.34
CA ILE A 137 -14.23 29.09 -34.59
C ILE A 137 -15.05 28.62 -35.80
N SER A 138 -15.48 27.36 -35.83
CA SER A 138 -16.30 26.82 -36.92
C SER A 138 -17.61 27.58 -37.08
N GLN A 139 -18.32 27.90 -35.98
CA GLN A 139 -19.53 28.73 -36.03
C GLN A 139 -19.26 30.13 -36.57
N TYR A 140 -18.18 30.78 -36.13
CA TYR A 140 -17.80 32.11 -36.60
C TYR A 140 -17.51 32.12 -38.10
N VAL A 141 -16.75 31.13 -38.58
CA VAL A 141 -16.46 30.94 -40.01
C VAL A 141 -17.75 30.72 -40.82
N SER A 142 -18.66 29.86 -40.35
CA SER A 142 -19.93 29.62 -41.05
C SER A 142 -20.81 30.88 -41.16
N VAL A 143 -20.88 31.70 -40.11
CA VAL A 143 -21.63 32.97 -40.14
C VAL A 143 -20.99 33.96 -41.09
N LEU A 144 -19.65 34.03 -41.13
CA LEU A 144 -18.93 34.90 -42.05
C LEU A 144 -19.15 34.48 -43.50
N SER A 145 -19.09 33.18 -43.79
CA SER A 145 -19.34 32.66 -45.15
C SER A 145 -20.78 32.86 -45.61
N ALA A 146 -21.75 32.91 -44.69
CA ALA A 146 -23.15 33.16 -45.03
C ALA A 146 -23.46 34.65 -45.23
N ARG A 147 -22.56 35.56 -44.80
CA ARG A 147 -22.68 37.01 -44.99
C ARG A 147 -22.00 37.53 -46.25
N GLN A 148 -21.27 36.68 -46.97
CA GLN A 148 -20.57 36.98 -48.21
C GLN A 148 -21.33 36.41 -49.40
#